data_AF-A0A7V7C206-F1
#
_entry.id   AF-A0A7V7C206-F1
#
_cell.length_a   1.000
_cell.length_b   1.000
_cell.length_c   1.000
_cell.angle_alpha   90.00
_cell.angle_beta   90.00
_cell.angle_gamma   90.00
#
_symmetry.space_group_name_H-M   'P 1'
#
loop_
_entity.id
_entity.type
_entity.pdbx_description
1 polymer ?
#
loop_
_entity_poly.entity_id
_entity_poly.type
_entity_poly.pdbx_seq_one_letter_code
_entity_poly.pdbx_strand_id
1 'polypeptide(L)'
;MLEELAGRIRDEPLFHLMSAGRELFSSNILAWFFNSHPAWADEVFVPLTLHNANINTPRTALREYRRIDLTLRWPGYEEVELENKTISYPDEVQLANYGNDRINTNRYLLSLMRPGWQNNVAVFGGRQWKFMSHGELSQNILVHAPPHGGGFEHDLITHYACLMKHLQELIDQAANNIGDETTVNLQQAERDALGHNRLIVMVSKARYFSTRQMIDNEFHEIGVDQEKYALEVNFTNNTPLINCWYHFDIDPNNPGTQVGWQLQGNQFRLTMQVPHLAGPNHRQERENYAGNFPNHFNFGPVDGAVGVQQMIHPHQGFCHYNPCFVYRYQQHPHITVGQLKAAAVAVTNHLENLA
;
A
#
# COMPACT_ATOMS: atom_id res chain seq x y z
N MET A 1 2.91 0.20 -24.89
CA MET A 1 1.99 0.85 -23.92
C MET A 1 2.70 1.18 -22.62
N LEU A 2 3.21 0.21 -21.84
CA LEU A 2 3.96 0.47 -20.59
C LEU A 2 5.17 1.40 -20.79
N GLU A 3 6.01 1.09 -21.79
CA GLU A 3 7.21 1.88 -22.13
C GLU A 3 6.88 3.31 -22.56
N GLU A 4 5.81 3.49 -23.34
CA GLU A 4 5.35 4.79 -23.82
C GLU A 4 4.86 5.68 -22.68
N LEU A 5 4.02 5.14 -21.79
CA LEU A 5 3.50 5.86 -20.64
C LEU A 5 4.62 6.20 -19.65
N ALA A 6 5.53 5.25 -19.42
CA ALA A 6 6.73 5.51 -18.62
C ALA A 6 7.61 6.60 -19.27
N GLY A 7 7.73 6.62 -20.61
CA GLY A 7 8.39 7.69 -21.35
C GLY A 7 7.79 9.06 -21.06
N ARG A 8 6.47 9.20 -21.22
CA ARG A 8 5.76 10.46 -20.94
C ARG A 8 5.96 10.95 -19.50
N ILE A 9 5.97 10.03 -18.53
CA ILE A 9 6.22 10.38 -17.12
C ILE A 9 7.68 10.81 -16.90
N ARG A 10 8.65 10.12 -17.54
CA ARG A 10 10.07 10.47 -17.44
C ARG A 10 10.40 11.80 -18.12
N ASP A 11 9.66 12.18 -19.15
CA ASP A 11 9.86 13.44 -19.88
C ASP A 11 9.27 14.64 -19.13
N GLU A 12 8.42 14.42 -18.12
CA GLU A 12 7.79 15.46 -17.33
C GLU A 12 8.73 15.99 -16.23
N PRO A 13 9.14 17.27 -16.25
CA PRO A 13 10.05 17.83 -15.24
C PRO A 13 9.55 17.69 -13.80
N LEU A 14 8.23 17.78 -13.58
CA LEU A 14 7.65 17.63 -12.25
C LEU A 14 7.83 16.23 -11.66
N PHE A 15 7.97 15.19 -12.51
CA PHE A 15 8.26 13.84 -12.04
C PHE A 15 9.63 13.75 -11.36
N HIS A 16 10.64 14.44 -11.90
CA HIS A 16 11.98 14.46 -11.33
C HIS A 16 12.03 15.23 -10.01
N LEU A 17 11.28 16.33 -9.92
CA LEU A 17 11.13 17.10 -8.68
C LEU A 17 10.41 16.27 -7.59
N MET A 18 9.35 15.56 -7.95
CA MET A 18 8.65 14.64 -7.05
C MET A 18 9.55 13.47 -6.61
N SER A 19 10.35 12.94 -7.53
CA SER A 19 11.21 11.77 -7.30
C SER A 19 12.41 12.05 -6.40
N ALA A 20 12.80 13.32 -6.21
CA ALA A 20 13.92 13.75 -5.35
C ALA A 20 13.65 13.62 -3.82
N GLY A 21 12.76 12.71 -3.42
CA GLY A 21 12.56 12.32 -2.01
C GLY A 21 11.68 13.26 -1.19
N ARG A 22 10.90 14.14 -1.81
CA ARG A 22 9.97 15.02 -1.08
C ARG A 22 8.62 14.34 -0.93
N GLU A 23 8.42 13.65 0.18
CA GLU A 23 7.17 12.96 0.55
C GLU A 23 5.93 13.87 0.44
N LEU A 24 6.12 15.18 0.62
CA LEU A 24 5.06 16.18 0.64
C LEU A 24 4.91 16.95 -0.68
N PHE A 25 5.55 16.51 -1.78
CA PHE A 25 5.51 17.22 -3.06
C PHE A 25 4.06 17.51 -3.53
N SER A 26 3.21 16.49 -3.60
CA SER A 26 1.83 16.65 -4.08
C SER A 26 1.00 17.52 -3.14
N SER A 27 1.14 17.33 -1.82
CA SER A 27 0.47 18.17 -0.82
C SER A 27 0.90 19.64 -0.91
N ASN A 28 2.15 19.93 -1.31
CA ASN A 28 2.63 21.30 -1.54
C ASN A 28 1.93 21.96 -2.72
N ILE A 29 1.89 21.25 -3.85
CA ILE A 29 1.28 21.78 -5.07
C ILE A 29 -0.21 22.01 -4.84
N LEU A 30 -0.91 21.07 -4.21
CA LEU A 30 -2.34 21.20 -3.89
C LEU A 30 -2.61 22.34 -2.90
N ALA A 31 -1.79 22.49 -1.86
CA ALA A 31 -1.93 23.59 -0.90
C ALA A 31 -1.70 24.97 -1.55
N TRP A 32 -0.69 25.08 -2.40
CA TRP A 32 -0.43 26.30 -3.15
C TRP A 32 -1.55 26.60 -4.15
N PHE A 33 -1.96 25.61 -4.96
CA PHE A 33 -3.08 25.71 -5.89
C PHE A 33 -4.34 26.23 -5.20
N PHE A 34 -4.70 25.63 -4.05
CA PHE A 34 -5.88 26.00 -3.28
C PHE A 34 -5.88 27.47 -2.82
N ASN A 35 -4.72 28.01 -2.44
CA ASN A 35 -4.59 29.38 -1.96
C ASN A 35 -4.43 30.40 -3.09
N SER A 36 -3.66 30.06 -4.13
CA SER A 36 -3.26 30.98 -5.20
C SER A 36 -4.29 31.09 -6.32
N HIS A 37 -5.13 30.07 -6.54
CA HIS A 37 -6.16 30.09 -7.58
C HIS A 37 -7.55 29.77 -7.02
N PRO A 38 -8.13 30.61 -6.14
CA PRO A 38 -9.38 30.31 -5.44
C PRO A 38 -10.55 29.89 -6.34
N ALA A 39 -10.79 30.60 -7.45
CA ALA A 39 -11.91 30.30 -8.34
C ALA A 39 -11.77 28.91 -9.00
N TRP A 40 -10.56 28.56 -9.47
CA TRP A 40 -10.31 27.24 -10.04
C TRP A 40 -10.31 26.15 -8.97
N ALA A 41 -9.72 26.44 -7.81
CA ALA A 41 -9.72 25.51 -6.68
C ALA A 41 -11.13 25.23 -6.16
N ASP A 42 -12.03 26.20 -6.16
CA ASP A 42 -13.41 26.01 -5.70
C ASP A 42 -14.18 25.02 -6.58
N GLU A 43 -14.05 25.13 -7.90
CA GLU A 43 -14.61 24.15 -8.84
C GLU A 43 -14.12 22.72 -8.55
N VAL A 44 -12.88 22.57 -8.08
CA VAL A 44 -12.26 21.26 -7.80
C VAL A 44 -12.64 20.72 -6.40
N PHE A 45 -12.62 21.56 -5.36
CA PHE A 45 -12.70 21.11 -3.97
C PHE A 45 -14.07 21.32 -3.31
N VAL A 46 -14.91 22.25 -3.79
CA VAL A 46 -16.28 22.43 -3.27
C VAL A 46 -17.12 21.15 -3.38
N PRO A 47 -17.03 20.35 -4.47
CA PRO A 47 -17.76 19.08 -4.55
C PRO A 47 -17.39 18.07 -3.45
N LEU A 48 -16.28 18.27 -2.73
CA LEU A 48 -15.78 17.34 -1.73
C LEU A 48 -16.29 17.65 -0.31
N THR A 49 -17.05 18.72 -0.14
CA THR A 49 -17.46 19.25 1.17
C THR A 49 -18.94 19.64 1.19
N LEU A 50 -19.42 20.02 2.37
CA LEU A 50 -20.79 20.48 2.62
C LEU A 50 -20.80 21.98 2.90
N HIS A 51 -21.86 22.65 2.43
CA HIS A 51 -22.09 24.08 2.66
C HIS A 51 -22.87 24.29 3.97
N ASN A 52 -22.19 24.12 5.10
CA ASN A 52 -22.80 24.15 6.43
C ASN A 52 -21.82 24.60 7.53
N ALA A 53 -20.80 25.39 7.17
CA ALA A 53 -19.78 25.86 8.12
C ALA A 53 -19.75 27.38 8.29
N ASN A 54 -18.84 27.85 9.16
CA ASN A 54 -18.69 29.26 9.50
C ASN A 54 -18.16 30.07 8.30
N ILE A 55 -18.94 31.07 7.87
CA ILE A 55 -18.59 32.02 6.79
C ILE A 55 -17.36 32.88 7.12
N ASN A 56 -16.99 32.99 8.39
CA ASN A 56 -15.83 33.76 8.83
C ASN A 56 -14.53 32.93 8.86
N THR A 57 -14.57 31.67 8.43
CA THR A 57 -13.38 30.82 8.35
C THR A 57 -12.45 31.34 7.24
N PRO A 58 -11.18 31.69 7.53
CA PRO A 58 -10.28 32.16 6.48
C PRO A 58 -9.95 31.02 5.50
N ARG A 59 -9.76 31.38 4.21
CA ARG A 59 -9.18 30.44 3.25
C ARG A 59 -7.75 30.12 3.67
N THR A 60 -7.48 28.83 3.91
CA THR A 60 -6.13 28.37 4.21
C THR A 60 -5.97 26.89 3.89
N ALA A 61 -4.79 26.54 3.40
CA ALA A 61 -4.32 25.17 3.30
C ALA A 61 -3.26 24.93 4.40
N LEU A 62 -3.57 24.04 5.33
CA LEU A 62 -2.70 23.66 6.44
C LEU A 62 -2.07 22.31 6.14
N ARG A 63 -0.74 22.28 6.04
CA ARG A 63 0.01 21.04 5.80
C ARG A 63 0.42 20.39 7.11
N GLU A 64 0.44 19.06 7.13
CA GLU A 64 0.83 18.23 8.28
C GLU A 64 0.07 18.59 9.57
N TYR A 65 -1.07 19.26 9.44
CA TYR A 65 -1.85 19.76 10.56
C TYR A 65 -2.45 18.57 11.28
N ARG A 66 -2.04 18.38 12.54
CA ARG A 66 -2.43 17.21 13.35
C ARG A 66 -2.08 15.89 12.67
N ARG A 67 -0.94 15.85 11.95
CA ARG A 67 -0.42 14.69 11.23
C ARG A 67 -1.21 14.30 9.98
N ILE A 68 -2.25 15.05 9.59
CA ILE A 68 -2.90 14.91 8.28
C ILE A 68 -2.07 15.66 7.24
N ASP A 69 -1.80 15.04 6.09
CA ASP A 69 -0.94 15.63 5.06
C ASP A 69 -1.42 17.01 4.59
N LEU A 70 -2.73 17.17 4.37
CA LEU A 70 -3.33 18.43 3.93
C LEU A 70 -4.74 18.62 4.50
N THR A 71 -4.97 19.75 5.17
CA THR A 71 -6.29 20.22 5.59
C THR A 71 -6.62 21.52 4.86
N LEU A 72 -7.75 21.55 4.16
CA LEU A 72 -8.26 22.71 3.45
C LEU A 72 -9.41 23.34 4.22
N ARG A 73 -9.39 24.67 4.38
CA ARG A 73 -10.43 25.46 5.03
C ARG A 73 -10.79 26.67 4.18
N TRP A 74 -12.06 26.99 4.05
CA TRP A 74 -12.51 28.19 3.35
C TRP A 74 -13.92 28.63 3.80
N PRO A 75 -14.30 29.90 3.57
CA PRO A 75 -15.55 30.47 4.05
C PRO A 75 -16.79 29.67 3.67
N GLY A 76 -17.61 29.29 4.66
CA GLY A 76 -18.94 28.69 4.43
C GLY A 76 -18.95 27.17 4.23
N TYR A 77 -17.78 26.52 4.16
CA TYR A 77 -17.67 25.09 3.90
C TYR A 77 -16.99 24.32 5.03
N GLU A 78 -17.42 23.07 5.20
CA GLU A 78 -16.73 22.12 6.07
C GLU A 78 -15.28 21.89 5.62
N GLU A 79 -14.43 21.54 6.58
CA GLU A 79 -13.02 21.27 6.29
C GLU A 79 -12.89 20.00 5.44
N VAL A 80 -11.91 20.01 4.53
CA VAL A 80 -11.51 18.82 3.78
C VAL A 80 -10.14 18.38 4.25
N GLU A 81 -10.04 17.16 4.74
CA GLU A 81 -8.80 16.49 5.13
C GLU A 81 -8.42 15.48 4.05
N LEU A 82 -7.21 15.62 3.52
CA LEU A 82 -6.64 14.74 2.51
C LEU A 82 -5.41 14.05 3.11
N GLU A 83 -5.50 12.74 3.30
CA GLU A 83 -4.33 11.89 3.54
C GLU A 83 -3.79 11.44 2.19
N ASN A 84 -2.55 11.79 1.86
CA ASN A 84 -1.99 11.69 0.53
C ASN A 84 -0.99 10.53 0.42
N LYS A 85 -1.34 9.50 -0.36
CA LYS A 85 -0.54 8.30 -0.60
C LYS A 85 -0.19 8.17 -2.08
N THR A 86 0.79 8.97 -2.54
CA THR A 86 1.27 8.86 -3.91
C THR A 86 2.12 7.58 -4.13
N ILE A 87 2.90 7.13 -3.13
CA ILE A 87 3.88 6.04 -3.31
C ILE A 87 3.83 5.01 -2.18
N SER A 88 3.37 5.42 -1.01
CA SER A 88 3.19 4.53 0.14
C SER A 88 1.86 3.79 0.00
N TYR A 89 1.76 2.62 0.64
CA TYR A 89 0.48 1.91 0.70
C TYR A 89 -0.52 2.71 1.54
N PRO A 90 -1.83 2.59 1.25
CA PRO A 90 -2.87 2.95 2.21
C PRO A 90 -2.65 2.21 3.54
N ASP A 91 -2.65 2.94 4.64
CA ASP A 91 -2.45 2.40 5.99
C ASP A 91 -3.69 2.67 6.84
N GLU A 92 -4.51 1.64 7.04
CA GLU A 92 -5.77 1.74 7.78
C GLU A 92 -5.55 1.98 9.28
N VAL A 93 -4.42 1.51 9.83
CA VAL A 93 -4.04 1.78 11.22
C VAL A 93 -3.71 3.26 11.39
N GLN A 94 -2.99 3.85 10.44
CA GLN A 94 -2.76 5.29 10.41
C GLN A 94 -4.09 6.06 10.34
N LEU A 95 -5.02 5.64 9.47
CA LEU A 95 -6.34 6.28 9.34
C LEU A 95 -7.17 6.18 10.63
N ALA A 96 -7.11 5.06 11.35
CA ALA A 96 -7.79 4.86 12.63
C ALA A 96 -7.21 5.73 13.75
N ASN A 97 -5.92 6.08 13.68
CA ASN A 97 -5.22 6.88 14.67
C ASN A 97 -5.48 8.40 14.53
N TYR A 98 -6.08 8.84 13.44
CA TYR A 98 -6.51 10.23 13.30
C TYR A 98 -7.70 10.52 14.23
N GLY A 99 -7.40 11.23 15.32
CA GLY A 99 -8.22 11.32 16.54
C GLY A 99 -9.64 11.90 16.42
N ASN A 100 -10.39 11.74 17.52
CA ASN A 100 -11.84 11.92 17.64
C ASN A 100 -12.35 13.37 17.70
N ASP A 101 -11.50 14.39 17.54
CA ASP A 101 -11.82 15.72 18.06
C ASP A 101 -12.74 16.58 17.16
N ARG A 102 -13.07 16.15 15.93
CA ARG A 102 -13.86 16.98 14.99
C ARG A 102 -14.95 16.21 14.26
N ILE A 103 -16.17 16.74 14.36
CA ILE A 103 -17.41 16.15 13.84
C ILE A 103 -17.75 16.67 12.43
N ASN A 104 -17.23 17.85 12.05
CA ASN A 104 -17.57 18.53 10.79
C ASN A 104 -16.37 18.57 9.83
N THR A 105 -15.97 17.41 9.32
CA THR A 105 -14.80 17.30 8.44
C THR A 105 -14.99 16.17 7.44
N ASN A 106 -14.72 16.47 6.17
CA ASN A 106 -14.79 15.53 5.06
C ASN A 106 -13.40 14.94 4.82
N ARG A 107 -13.25 13.63 5.08
CA ARG A 107 -11.96 12.95 5.03
C ARG A 107 -11.82 12.11 3.77
N TYR A 108 -10.71 12.31 3.06
CA TYR A 108 -10.35 11.54 1.89
C TYR A 108 -8.97 10.93 2.04
N LEU A 109 -8.87 9.65 1.70
CA LEU A 109 -7.62 9.03 1.29
C LEU A 109 -7.42 9.34 -0.20
N LEU A 110 -6.44 10.20 -0.51
CA LEU A 110 -6.00 10.51 -1.86
C LEU A 110 -4.84 9.59 -2.22
N SER A 111 -5.02 8.63 -3.13
CA SER A 111 -4.01 7.58 -3.36
C SER A 111 -3.92 7.16 -4.82
N LEU A 112 -2.74 6.71 -5.26
CA LEU A 112 -2.60 6.02 -6.57
C LEU A 112 -3.16 4.60 -6.50
N MET A 113 -3.16 3.98 -5.33
CA MET A 113 -3.60 2.60 -5.12
C MET A 113 -4.99 2.58 -4.50
N ARG A 114 -5.92 1.87 -5.14
CA ARG A 114 -7.30 1.72 -4.66
C ARG A 114 -7.36 0.73 -3.49
N PRO A 115 -7.82 1.14 -2.29
CA PRO A 115 -7.72 0.32 -1.08
C PRO A 115 -8.67 -0.89 -1.06
N GLY A 116 -9.64 -0.97 -1.98
CA GLY A 116 -10.61 -2.07 -2.03
C GLY A 116 -11.86 -1.85 -1.16
N TRP A 117 -12.03 -0.65 -0.60
CA TRP A 117 -13.19 -0.31 0.23
C TRP A 117 -14.50 -0.38 -0.56
N GLN A 118 -15.53 -0.96 0.07
CA GLN A 118 -16.87 -1.02 -0.51
C GLN A 118 -17.41 0.38 -0.78
N ASN A 119 -17.89 0.63 -2.00
CA ASN A 119 -18.38 1.95 -2.44
C ASN A 119 -17.37 3.10 -2.25
N ASN A 120 -16.06 2.81 -2.23
CA ASN A 120 -14.99 3.76 -1.92
C ASN A 120 -15.12 4.42 -0.53
N VAL A 121 -15.75 3.74 0.44
CA VAL A 121 -15.95 4.27 1.80
C VAL A 121 -15.58 3.21 2.84
N ALA A 122 -14.90 3.64 3.90
CA ALA A 122 -14.60 2.80 5.07
C ALA A 122 -14.71 3.61 6.37
N VAL A 123 -14.86 2.92 7.50
CA VAL A 123 -14.93 3.53 8.82
C VAL A 123 -13.74 3.08 9.67
N PHE A 124 -12.87 4.02 10.05
CA PHE A 124 -11.71 3.78 10.89
C PHE A 124 -11.75 4.73 12.08
N GLY A 125 -11.48 4.23 13.30
CA GLY A 125 -11.53 5.06 14.51
C GLY A 125 -12.89 5.73 14.73
N GLY A 126 -13.99 5.13 14.25
CA GLY A 126 -15.33 5.72 14.29
C GLY A 126 -15.58 6.86 13.29
N ARG A 127 -14.70 7.06 12.31
CA ARG A 127 -14.79 8.11 11.30
C ARG A 127 -14.87 7.54 9.90
N GLN A 128 -15.75 8.12 9.09
CA GLN A 128 -15.88 7.78 7.69
C GLN A 128 -14.75 8.41 6.87
N TRP A 129 -14.05 7.57 6.11
CA TRP A 129 -13.08 7.92 5.10
C TRP A 129 -13.63 7.61 3.73
N LYS A 130 -13.42 8.53 2.77
CA LYS A 130 -13.73 8.32 1.36
C LYS A 130 -12.43 8.09 0.60
N PHE A 131 -12.42 7.20 -0.37
CA PHE A 131 -11.31 7.07 -1.30
C PHE A 131 -11.49 8.01 -2.49
N MET A 132 -10.40 8.66 -2.89
CA MET A 132 -10.28 9.41 -4.13
C MET A 132 -8.95 9.03 -4.79
N SER A 133 -8.99 8.66 -6.06
CA SER A 133 -7.77 8.43 -6.83
C SER A 133 -7.11 9.76 -7.22
N HIS A 134 -5.79 9.75 -7.40
CA HIS A 134 -5.13 10.91 -7.99
C HIS A 134 -5.59 11.16 -9.44
N GLY A 135 -5.99 10.12 -10.18
CA GLY A 135 -6.57 10.28 -11.51
C GLY A 135 -7.86 11.10 -11.50
N GLU A 136 -8.79 10.80 -10.58
CA GLU A 136 -10.05 11.56 -10.43
C GLU A 136 -9.78 13.02 -10.07
N LEU A 137 -8.93 13.28 -9.07
CA LEU A 137 -8.58 14.66 -8.70
C LEU A 137 -7.93 15.42 -9.86
N SER A 138 -7.01 14.76 -10.57
CA SER A 138 -6.30 15.36 -11.70
C SER A 138 -7.23 15.67 -12.87
N GLN A 139 -8.16 14.74 -13.16
CA GLN A 139 -9.17 14.96 -14.19
C GLN A 139 -10.07 16.14 -13.84
N ASN A 140 -10.48 16.29 -12.57
CA ASN A 140 -11.25 17.44 -12.11
C ASN A 140 -10.47 18.75 -12.27
N ILE A 141 -9.18 18.77 -11.88
CA ILE A 141 -8.31 19.94 -12.08
C ILE A 141 -8.27 20.34 -13.57
N LEU A 142 -8.06 19.37 -14.47
CA LEU A 142 -7.97 19.63 -15.91
C LEU A 142 -9.30 20.09 -16.53
N VAL A 143 -10.43 19.52 -16.12
CA VAL A 143 -11.76 19.89 -16.65
C VAL A 143 -12.15 21.31 -16.26
N HIS A 144 -11.80 21.73 -15.06
CA HIS A 144 -12.12 23.07 -14.55
C HIS A 144 -11.00 24.09 -14.81
N ALA A 145 -9.99 23.73 -15.60
CA ALA A 145 -8.90 24.63 -15.95
C ALA A 145 -9.42 25.87 -16.71
N PRO A 146 -9.05 27.10 -16.28
CA PRO A 146 -9.49 28.31 -16.96
C PRO A 146 -9.05 28.34 -18.43
N PRO A 147 -9.95 28.62 -19.39
CA PRO A 147 -9.65 28.53 -20.83
C PRO A 147 -8.59 29.53 -21.31
N HIS A 148 -8.32 30.60 -20.54
CA HIS A 148 -7.39 31.68 -20.88
C HIS A 148 -6.39 31.98 -19.76
N GLY A 149 -5.85 30.94 -19.13
CA GLY A 149 -4.92 31.04 -18.02
C GLY A 149 -3.42 30.96 -18.35
N GLY A 150 -2.99 31.11 -19.62
CA GLY A 150 -1.66 30.75 -20.15
C GLY A 150 -0.42 31.46 -19.58
N GLY A 151 -0.21 31.37 -18.26
CA GLY A 151 1.01 31.75 -17.58
C GLY A 151 1.59 30.56 -16.81
N PHE A 152 2.81 30.75 -16.30
CA PHE A 152 3.57 29.69 -15.65
C PHE A 152 2.80 28.95 -14.54
N GLU A 153 2.03 29.66 -13.72
CA GLU A 153 1.28 29.06 -12.61
C GLU A 153 0.19 28.09 -13.09
N HIS A 154 -0.51 28.45 -14.17
CA HIS A 154 -1.51 27.58 -14.78
C HIS A 154 -0.86 26.35 -15.38
N ASP A 155 0.21 26.55 -16.17
CA ASP A 155 0.96 25.46 -16.78
C ASP A 155 1.49 24.51 -15.70
N LEU A 156 2.00 25.04 -14.59
CA LEU A 156 2.47 24.23 -13.46
C LEU A 156 1.37 23.30 -12.91
N ILE A 157 0.15 23.80 -12.72
CA ILE A 157 -0.98 23.00 -12.20
C ILE A 157 -1.45 21.99 -13.24
N THR A 158 -1.53 22.39 -14.51
CA THR A 158 -1.91 21.51 -15.62
C THR A 158 -0.88 20.39 -15.80
N HIS A 159 0.41 20.70 -15.80
CA HIS A 159 1.48 19.71 -15.87
C HIS A 159 1.46 18.76 -14.66
N TYR A 160 1.20 19.29 -13.45
CA TYR A 160 1.02 18.45 -12.26
C TYR A 160 -0.16 17.48 -12.43
N ALA A 161 -1.32 17.97 -12.87
CA ALA A 161 -2.49 17.12 -13.07
C ALA A 161 -2.24 16.08 -14.19
N CYS A 162 -1.61 16.47 -15.29
CA CYS A 162 -1.21 15.54 -16.35
C CYS A 162 -0.25 14.46 -15.83
N LEU A 163 0.76 14.83 -15.05
CA LEU A 163 1.68 13.89 -14.41
C LEU A 163 0.93 12.87 -13.55
N MET A 164 0.09 13.35 -12.65
CA MET A 164 -0.64 12.51 -11.71
C MET A 164 -1.65 11.61 -12.41
N LYS A 165 -2.26 12.08 -13.50
CA LYS A 165 -3.10 11.27 -14.38
C LYS A 165 -2.30 10.16 -15.07
N HIS A 166 -1.15 10.47 -15.67
CA HIS A 166 -0.30 9.44 -16.30
C HIS A 166 0.23 8.42 -15.27
N LEU A 167 0.58 8.87 -14.06
CA LEU A 167 0.94 7.98 -12.96
C LEU A 167 -0.22 7.07 -12.56
N GLN A 168 -1.44 7.60 -12.46
CA GLN A 168 -2.63 6.78 -12.19
C GLN A 168 -2.83 5.73 -13.28
N GLU A 169 -2.78 6.12 -14.55
CA GLU A 169 -2.91 5.20 -15.69
C GLU A 169 -1.85 4.09 -15.66
N LEU A 170 -0.61 4.41 -15.25
CA LEU A 170 0.48 3.45 -15.14
C LEU A 170 0.20 2.43 -14.02
N ILE A 171 -0.27 2.92 -12.87
CA ILE A 171 -0.59 2.09 -11.72
C ILE A 171 -1.82 1.23 -11.98
N ASP A 172 -2.84 1.77 -12.63
CA ASP A 172 -4.03 1.02 -13.02
C ASP A 172 -3.68 -0.10 -14.01
N GLN A 173 -2.78 0.12 -14.96
CA GLN A 173 -2.30 -0.94 -15.83
C GLN A 173 -1.54 -2.03 -15.07
N ALA A 174 -0.76 -1.64 -14.05
CA ALA A 174 -0.01 -2.59 -13.22
C ALA A 174 -0.89 -3.36 -12.24
N ALA A 175 -2.01 -2.78 -11.81
CA ALA A 175 -2.94 -3.33 -10.82
C ALA A 175 -4.08 -4.14 -11.47
N ASN A 176 -4.59 -3.71 -12.63
CA ASN A 176 -5.76 -4.32 -13.27
C ASN A 176 -5.41 -5.42 -14.27
N ASN A 177 -4.19 -5.45 -14.81
CA ASN A 177 -3.75 -6.48 -15.75
C ASN A 177 -3.00 -7.64 -15.07
N ILE A 178 -3.22 -7.84 -13.77
CA ILE A 178 -2.69 -9.01 -13.08
C ILE A 178 -3.75 -10.12 -13.07
N GLY A 179 -3.32 -11.33 -13.39
CA GLY A 179 -4.12 -12.54 -13.28
C GLY A 179 -3.27 -13.68 -12.72
N ASP A 180 -3.84 -14.87 -12.64
CA ASP A 180 -3.18 -16.02 -11.99
C ASP A 180 -1.85 -16.42 -12.65
N GLU A 181 -1.67 -16.18 -13.95
CA GLU A 181 -0.43 -16.45 -14.68
C GLU A 181 0.62 -15.32 -14.57
N THR A 182 0.23 -14.15 -14.05
CA THR A 182 1.13 -13.01 -13.93
C THR A 182 2.14 -13.27 -12.81
N THR A 183 3.42 -13.04 -13.06
CA THR A 183 4.45 -13.11 -12.01
C THR A 183 4.29 -11.98 -11.01
N VAL A 184 4.37 -12.30 -9.71
CA VAL A 184 4.22 -11.31 -8.62
C VAL A 184 5.33 -10.26 -8.68
N ASN A 185 6.56 -10.68 -8.95
CA ASN A 185 7.68 -9.77 -9.19
C ASN A 185 7.66 -9.22 -10.62
N LEU A 186 8.10 -7.97 -10.78
CA LEU A 186 8.39 -7.41 -12.11
C LEU A 186 9.55 -8.16 -12.75
N GLN A 187 9.34 -8.64 -13.98
CA GLN A 187 10.34 -9.27 -14.82
C GLN A 187 11.30 -8.22 -15.41
N GLN A 188 12.46 -8.66 -15.89
CA GLN A 188 13.50 -7.76 -16.40
C GLN A 188 13.00 -6.85 -17.53
N ALA A 189 12.25 -7.40 -18.50
CA ALA A 189 11.68 -6.64 -19.60
C ALA A 189 10.74 -5.51 -19.12
N GLU A 190 9.96 -5.75 -18.06
CA GLU A 190 9.09 -4.72 -17.47
C GLU A 190 9.90 -3.62 -16.78
N ARG A 191 10.97 -4.00 -16.07
CA ARG A 191 11.89 -3.05 -15.43
C ARG A 191 12.59 -2.17 -16.46
N ASP A 192 13.05 -2.77 -17.56
CA ASP A 192 13.70 -2.06 -18.66
C ASP A 192 12.73 -1.08 -19.33
N ALA A 193 11.49 -1.49 -19.59
CA ALA A 193 10.45 -0.62 -20.14
C ALA A 193 10.13 0.58 -19.24
N LEU A 194 10.12 0.37 -17.91
CA LEU A 194 9.92 1.45 -16.94
C LEU A 194 11.12 2.41 -16.86
N GLY A 195 12.34 1.93 -17.11
CA GLY A 195 13.54 2.75 -17.32
C GLY A 195 13.96 3.68 -16.17
N HIS A 196 13.27 3.63 -15.02
CA HIS A 196 13.51 4.51 -13.88
C HIS A 196 13.16 3.83 -12.56
N ASN A 197 14.09 3.83 -11.60
CA ASN A 197 13.95 3.14 -10.32
C ASN A 197 12.68 3.54 -9.54
N ARG A 198 12.30 4.81 -9.58
CA ARG A 198 11.08 5.27 -8.89
C ARG A 198 9.81 4.66 -9.48
N LEU A 199 9.73 4.54 -10.80
CA LEU A 199 8.59 3.90 -11.48
C LEU A 199 8.56 2.41 -11.19
N ILE A 200 9.73 1.74 -11.22
CA ILE A 200 9.87 0.34 -10.83
C ILE A 200 9.31 0.11 -9.42
N VAL A 201 9.66 0.97 -8.46
CA VAL A 201 9.15 0.87 -7.08
C VAL A 201 7.63 1.07 -7.02
N MET A 202 7.09 2.12 -7.65
CA MET A 202 5.65 2.40 -7.63
C MET A 202 4.84 1.24 -8.25
N VAL A 203 5.27 0.76 -9.41
CA VAL A 203 4.62 -0.36 -10.12
C VAL A 203 4.75 -1.68 -9.33
N SER A 204 5.93 -1.95 -8.76
CA SER A 204 6.12 -3.15 -7.92
C SER A 204 5.20 -3.12 -6.71
N LYS A 205 5.09 -1.97 -6.04
CA LYS A 205 4.18 -1.81 -4.91
C LYS A 205 2.73 -2.02 -5.33
N ALA A 206 2.28 -1.39 -6.41
CA ALA A 206 0.92 -1.57 -6.92
C ALA A 206 0.59 -3.05 -7.20
N ARG A 207 1.50 -3.76 -7.87
CA ARG A 207 1.34 -5.20 -8.13
C ARG A 207 1.24 -6.03 -6.86
N TYR A 208 2.08 -5.77 -5.87
CA TYR A 208 2.03 -6.43 -4.57
C TYR A 208 0.74 -6.13 -3.81
N PHE A 209 0.27 -4.88 -3.88
CA PHE A 209 -0.99 -4.46 -3.26
C PHE A 209 -2.20 -5.17 -3.87
N SER A 210 -2.29 -5.20 -5.20
CA SER A 210 -3.34 -5.90 -5.92
C SER A 210 -3.27 -7.42 -5.70
N THR A 211 -2.05 -7.98 -5.66
CA THR A 211 -1.85 -9.41 -5.34
C THR A 211 -2.36 -9.73 -3.93
N ARG A 212 -2.07 -8.88 -2.94
CA ARG A 212 -2.63 -9.01 -1.59
C ARG A 212 -4.16 -8.99 -1.60
N GLN A 213 -4.79 -8.07 -2.34
CA GLN A 213 -6.25 -8.02 -2.46
C GLN A 213 -6.82 -9.30 -3.09
N MET A 214 -6.15 -9.87 -4.09
CA MET A 214 -6.57 -11.14 -4.71
C MET A 214 -6.49 -12.32 -3.74
N ILE A 215 -5.47 -12.37 -2.87
CA ILE A 215 -5.35 -13.40 -1.83
C ILE A 215 -6.43 -13.20 -0.77
N ASP A 216 -6.70 -11.96 -0.36
CA ASP A 216 -7.75 -11.65 0.62
C ASP A 216 -9.14 -12.06 0.11
N ASN A 217 -9.43 -11.80 -1.17
CA ASN A 217 -10.67 -12.26 -1.81
C ASN A 217 -10.75 -13.78 -1.87
N GLU A 218 -9.66 -14.47 -2.21
CA GLU A 218 -9.63 -15.94 -2.20
C GLU A 218 -9.93 -16.50 -0.81
N PHE A 219 -9.32 -15.91 0.23
CA PHE A 219 -9.57 -16.29 1.62
C PHE A 219 -11.03 -16.09 2.01
N HIS A 220 -11.64 -14.97 1.57
CA HIS A 220 -13.06 -14.72 1.78
C HIS A 220 -13.96 -15.75 1.06
N GLU A 221 -13.65 -16.08 -0.20
CA GLU A 221 -14.43 -17.02 -1.02
C GLU A 221 -14.40 -18.44 -0.47
N ILE A 222 -13.27 -18.89 0.09
CA ILE A 222 -13.15 -20.22 0.71
C ILE A 222 -13.56 -20.24 2.19
N GLY A 223 -13.94 -19.09 2.76
CA GLY A 223 -14.46 -18.98 4.12
C GLY A 223 -13.39 -19.03 5.23
N VAL A 224 -12.16 -18.58 4.96
CA VAL A 224 -11.16 -18.36 6.02
C VAL A 224 -11.67 -17.26 6.95
N ASP A 225 -11.64 -17.53 8.25
CA ASP A 225 -12.05 -16.59 9.28
C ASP A 225 -11.09 -15.37 9.32
N GLN A 226 -11.62 -14.19 8.99
CA GLN A 226 -10.85 -12.94 8.92
C GLN A 226 -10.30 -12.49 10.28
N GLU A 227 -10.83 -12.98 11.39
CA GLU A 227 -10.28 -12.67 12.72
C GLU A 227 -9.01 -13.49 13.02
N LYS A 228 -8.79 -14.60 12.29
CA LYS A 228 -7.68 -15.51 12.50
C LYS A 228 -6.43 -15.17 11.71
N TYR A 229 -6.46 -14.18 10.81
CA TYR A 229 -5.28 -13.78 10.05
C TYR A 229 -5.16 -12.27 9.87
N ALA A 230 -3.93 -11.82 9.65
CA ALA A 230 -3.62 -10.47 9.21
C ALA A 230 -2.78 -10.54 7.93
N LEU A 231 -3.38 -10.12 6.81
CA LEU A 231 -2.72 -10.07 5.51
C LEU A 231 -2.29 -8.65 5.18
N GLU A 232 -0.98 -8.42 5.15
CA GLU A 232 -0.37 -7.09 5.07
C GLU A 232 0.53 -6.96 3.84
N VAL A 233 0.68 -5.72 3.37
CA VAL A 233 1.75 -5.34 2.45
C VAL A 233 2.70 -4.37 3.11
N ASN A 234 3.99 -4.57 2.86
CA ASN A 234 5.04 -3.70 3.38
C ASN A 234 6.13 -3.47 2.34
N PHE A 235 7.07 -2.59 2.67
CA PHE A 235 8.21 -2.29 1.81
C PHE A 235 9.46 -2.11 2.67
N THR A 236 10.46 -2.96 2.47
CA THR A 236 11.72 -2.91 3.23
C THR A 236 12.90 -3.26 2.34
N ASN A 237 14.05 -2.63 2.57
CA ASN A 237 15.26 -2.83 1.78
C ASN A 237 15.00 -2.72 0.26
N ASN A 238 14.25 -1.69 -0.15
CA ASN A 238 13.83 -1.45 -1.54
C ASN A 238 13.02 -2.60 -2.19
N THR A 239 12.43 -3.47 -1.38
CA THR A 239 11.70 -4.66 -1.85
C THR A 239 10.30 -4.67 -1.24
N PRO A 240 9.23 -4.73 -2.06
CA PRO A 240 7.89 -4.94 -1.54
C PRO A 240 7.76 -6.36 -0.97
N LEU A 241 6.87 -6.52 -0.01
CA LEU A 241 6.58 -7.81 0.57
C LEU A 241 5.11 -7.95 0.95
N ILE A 242 4.63 -9.18 0.93
CA ILE A 242 3.32 -9.58 1.45
C ILE A 242 3.56 -10.47 2.66
N ASN A 243 2.88 -10.21 3.77
CA ASN A 243 2.87 -11.07 4.95
C ASN A 243 1.48 -11.58 5.21
N CYS A 244 1.36 -12.81 5.68
CA CYS A 244 0.18 -13.30 6.35
C CYS A 244 0.57 -13.83 7.72
N TRP A 245 0.04 -13.21 8.78
CA TRP A 245 0.18 -13.67 10.16
C TRP A 245 -1.09 -14.38 10.58
N TYR A 246 -0.98 -15.47 11.33
CA TYR A 246 -2.15 -16.14 11.90
C TYR A 246 -2.21 -15.95 13.41
N HIS A 247 -3.44 -15.74 13.90
CA HIS A 247 -3.78 -15.38 15.27
C HIS A 247 -4.44 -16.55 16.00
N PHE A 248 -3.76 -17.68 16.08
CA PHE A 248 -4.15 -18.78 16.98
C PHE A 248 -3.05 -19.03 18.00
N ASP A 249 -3.42 -19.52 19.17
CA ASP A 249 -2.48 -19.80 20.27
C ASP A 249 -1.62 -21.03 19.93
N ILE A 250 -0.44 -20.78 19.37
CA ILE A 250 0.54 -21.83 19.03
C ILE A 250 1.19 -22.44 20.28
N ASP A 251 1.30 -21.64 21.34
CA ASP A 251 1.86 -22.04 22.62
C ASP A 251 1.16 -21.29 23.76
N PRO A 252 0.28 -21.95 24.53
CA PRO A 252 -0.42 -21.34 25.66
C PRO A 252 0.50 -20.74 26.73
N ASN A 253 1.77 -21.19 26.80
CA ASN A 253 2.73 -20.67 27.78
C ASN A 253 3.37 -19.37 27.31
N ASN A 254 3.30 -19.05 26.02
CA ASN A 254 3.94 -17.90 25.40
C ASN A 254 2.96 -17.14 24.50
N PRO A 255 1.92 -16.52 25.10
CA PRO A 255 0.89 -15.80 24.36
C PRO A 255 1.50 -14.68 23.51
N GLY A 256 0.97 -14.51 22.30
CA GLY A 256 1.47 -13.54 21.32
C GLY A 256 2.57 -14.08 20.39
N THR A 257 2.99 -15.34 20.54
CA THR A 257 3.73 -16.03 19.47
C THR A 257 2.83 -16.16 18.26
N GLN A 258 3.32 -15.79 17.08
CA GLN A 258 2.58 -15.85 15.82
C GLN A 258 3.37 -16.62 14.78
N VAL A 259 2.69 -17.34 13.91
CA VAL A 259 3.26 -17.97 12.72
C VAL A 259 2.61 -17.42 11.47
N GLY A 260 3.27 -17.62 10.34
CA GLY A 260 2.82 -17.04 9.09
C GLY A 260 3.72 -17.38 7.93
N TRP A 261 3.43 -16.71 6.82
CA TRP A 261 4.29 -16.72 5.65
C TRP A 261 4.54 -15.30 5.16
N GLN A 262 5.65 -15.14 4.44
CA GLN A 262 6.04 -13.88 3.82
C GLN A 262 6.59 -14.13 2.43
N LEU A 263 6.11 -13.38 1.43
CA LEU A 263 6.79 -13.25 0.14
C LEU A 263 7.54 -11.92 0.12
N GLN A 264 8.88 -11.95 0.15
CA GLN A 264 9.72 -10.76 0.00
C GLN A 264 10.68 -10.94 -1.19
N GLY A 265 10.48 -10.14 -2.23
CA GLY A 265 11.19 -10.34 -3.50
C GLY A 265 10.97 -11.76 -4.01
N ASN A 266 12.05 -12.50 -4.24
CA ASN A 266 11.99 -13.88 -4.74
C ASN A 266 11.88 -14.93 -3.63
N GLN A 267 11.77 -14.53 -2.36
CA GLN A 267 11.79 -15.48 -1.25
C GLN A 267 10.39 -15.70 -0.69
N PHE A 268 9.89 -16.93 -0.80
CA PHE A 268 8.74 -17.39 -0.01
C PHE A 268 9.25 -17.94 1.31
N ARG A 269 8.82 -17.34 2.41
CA ARG A 269 9.31 -17.61 3.76
C ARG A 269 8.19 -18.19 4.61
N LEU A 270 8.50 -19.21 5.39
CA LEU A 270 7.69 -19.62 6.53
C LEU A 270 8.31 -19.00 7.78
N THR A 271 7.50 -18.34 8.58
CA THR A 271 7.96 -17.36 9.55
C THR A 271 7.28 -17.56 10.91
N MET A 272 8.00 -17.21 11.98
CA MET A 272 7.47 -17.16 13.34
C MET A 272 7.96 -15.86 14.02
N GLN A 273 7.04 -15.18 14.70
CA GLN A 273 7.34 -14.09 15.62
C GLN A 273 7.27 -14.61 17.05
N VAL A 274 8.30 -14.32 17.83
CA VAL A 274 8.48 -14.82 19.20
C VAL A 274 8.70 -13.64 20.16
N PRO A 275 7.65 -12.83 20.47
CA PRO A 275 7.82 -11.55 21.16
C PRO A 275 8.45 -11.64 22.56
N HIS A 276 8.20 -12.73 23.28
CA HIS A 276 8.80 -12.96 24.60
C HIS A 276 10.34 -13.12 24.55
N LEU A 277 10.90 -13.38 23.37
CA LEU A 277 12.35 -13.43 23.09
C LEU A 277 12.77 -12.26 22.18
N ALA A 278 12.14 -11.09 22.31
CA ALA A 278 12.49 -9.90 21.55
C ALA A 278 13.88 -9.34 21.95
N GLY A 279 14.66 -8.95 20.94
CA GLY A 279 15.92 -8.23 21.11
C GLY A 279 17.13 -8.96 20.51
N PRO A 280 18.25 -8.24 20.32
CA PRO A 280 19.41 -8.78 19.62
C PRO A 280 20.08 -9.97 20.36
N ASN A 281 19.96 -10.02 21.69
CA ASN A 281 20.66 -11.01 22.52
C ASN A 281 19.97 -12.39 22.56
N HIS A 282 18.70 -12.47 22.17
CA HIS A 282 17.90 -13.70 22.27
C HIS A 282 17.90 -14.51 20.97
N ARG A 283 18.86 -14.26 20.05
CA ARG A 283 18.89 -14.93 18.75
C ARG A 283 18.87 -16.45 18.87
N GLN A 284 19.82 -17.03 19.60
CA GLN A 284 19.94 -18.49 19.73
C GLN A 284 18.71 -19.10 20.41
N GLU A 285 18.17 -18.41 21.41
CA GLU A 285 16.94 -18.83 22.11
C GLU A 285 15.75 -18.87 21.15
N ARG A 286 15.60 -17.88 20.27
CA ARG A 286 14.55 -17.88 19.23
C ARG A 286 14.71 -19.03 18.24
N GLU A 287 15.94 -19.28 17.77
CA GLU A 287 16.21 -20.38 16.84
C GLU A 287 15.92 -21.74 17.50
N ASN A 288 16.28 -21.91 18.78
CA ASN A 288 15.98 -23.11 19.55
C ASN A 288 14.48 -23.27 19.80
N TYR A 289 13.78 -22.18 20.14
CA TYR A 289 12.33 -22.17 20.33
C TYR A 289 11.61 -22.60 19.06
N ALA A 290 11.94 -22.01 17.91
CA ALA A 290 11.38 -22.39 16.61
C ALA A 290 11.69 -23.84 16.22
N GLY A 291 12.83 -24.37 16.67
CA GLY A 291 13.21 -25.77 16.49
C GLY A 291 12.24 -26.77 17.14
N ASN A 292 11.47 -26.35 18.16
CA ASN A 292 10.43 -27.17 18.78
C ASN A 292 9.15 -27.28 17.93
N PHE A 293 9.04 -26.47 16.86
CA PHE A 293 7.86 -26.39 16.00
C PHE A 293 8.19 -26.72 14.53
N PRO A 294 8.85 -27.85 14.22
CA PRO A 294 9.36 -28.14 12.88
C PRO A 294 8.25 -28.18 11.81
N ASN A 295 7.04 -28.60 12.18
CA ASN A 295 5.89 -28.65 11.27
C ASN A 295 5.41 -27.27 10.81
N HIS A 296 5.69 -26.20 11.55
CA HIS A 296 5.36 -24.82 11.14
C HIS A 296 6.31 -24.28 10.05
N PHE A 297 7.42 -24.98 9.81
CA PHE A 297 8.39 -24.68 8.75
C PHE A 297 8.42 -25.77 7.67
N ASN A 298 7.32 -26.51 7.52
CA ASN A 298 7.16 -27.52 6.48
C ASN A 298 6.77 -26.87 5.15
N PHE A 299 7.66 -26.96 4.15
CA PHE A 299 7.40 -26.44 2.80
C PHE A 299 6.62 -27.40 1.90
N GLY A 300 6.29 -28.62 2.34
CA GLY A 300 5.52 -29.58 1.55
C GLY A 300 4.20 -29.00 0.97
N PRO A 301 3.38 -28.27 1.74
CA PRO A 301 2.18 -27.59 1.22
C PRO A 301 2.50 -26.56 0.13
N VAL A 302 3.61 -25.82 0.28
CA VAL A 302 4.06 -24.81 -0.69
C VAL A 302 4.55 -25.48 -1.97
N ASP A 303 5.39 -26.51 -1.86
CA ASP A 303 5.92 -27.28 -2.99
C ASP A 303 4.79 -27.90 -3.82
N GLY A 304 3.77 -28.45 -3.14
CA GLY A 304 2.58 -29.01 -3.78
C GLY A 304 1.74 -27.96 -4.51
N ALA A 305 1.59 -26.77 -3.93
CA ALA A 305 0.80 -25.69 -4.51
C ALA A 305 1.51 -24.97 -5.69
N VAL A 306 2.82 -24.74 -5.57
CA VAL A 306 3.63 -24.12 -6.63
C VAL A 306 3.94 -25.12 -7.75
N GLY A 307 3.98 -26.42 -7.43
CA GLY A 307 4.28 -27.50 -8.36
C GLY A 307 5.77 -27.73 -8.61
N VAL A 308 6.64 -27.08 -7.83
CA VAL A 308 8.10 -27.21 -7.93
C VAL A 308 8.71 -27.24 -6.54
N GLN A 309 9.49 -28.29 -6.27
CA GLN A 309 10.27 -28.39 -5.04
C GLN A 309 11.50 -27.49 -5.12
N GLN A 310 11.64 -26.60 -4.14
CA GLN A 310 12.81 -25.72 -4.02
C GLN A 310 13.68 -26.07 -2.82
N MET A 311 14.95 -25.71 -2.91
CA MET A 311 15.90 -25.85 -1.80
C MET A 311 15.50 -24.94 -0.64
N ILE A 312 15.46 -25.50 0.57
CA ILE A 312 15.14 -24.75 1.78
C ILE A 312 16.40 -24.13 2.37
N HIS A 313 16.33 -22.83 2.65
CA HIS A 313 17.38 -22.04 3.25
C HIS A 313 16.98 -21.51 4.64
N PRO A 314 17.91 -21.44 5.60
CA PRO A 314 19.22 -22.08 5.54
C PRO A 314 19.06 -23.62 5.56
N HIS A 315 20.10 -24.31 5.10
CA HIS A 315 20.12 -25.77 5.08
C HIS A 315 19.96 -26.37 6.49
N GLN A 316 20.51 -25.70 7.49
CA GLN A 316 20.40 -26.04 8.91
C GLN A 316 20.08 -24.77 9.71
N GLY A 317 19.26 -24.91 10.75
CA GLY A 317 18.84 -23.80 11.62
C GLY A 317 17.84 -22.86 10.96
N PHE A 318 17.90 -21.59 11.35
CA PHE A 318 16.96 -20.55 10.94
C PHE A 318 17.68 -19.27 10.53
N CYS A 319 17.07 -18.52 9.61
CA CYS A 319 17.37 -17.11 9.47
C CYS A 319 16.59 -16.32 10.54
N HIS A 320 17.04 -15.09 10.82
CA HIS A 320 16.41 -14.24 11.82
C HIS A 320 16.40 -12.77 11.40
N TYR A 321 15.50 -12.01 12.00
CA TYR A 321 15.49 -10.56 11.97
C TYR A 321 15.10 -10.02 13.35
N ASN A 322 15.73 -8.93 13.78
CA ASN A 322 15.38 -8.31 15.06
C ASN A 322 14.03 -7.57 14.96
N PRO A 323 13.25 -7.49 16.04
CA PRO A 323 13.58 -7.96 17.38
C PRO A 323 13.20 -9.41 17.66
N CYS A 324 12.19 -9.99 17.00
CA CYS A 324 11.58 -11.25 17.45
C CYS A 324 11.31 -12.28 16.33
N PHE A 325 11.89 -12.10 15.14
CA PHE A 325 11.47 -12.82 13.93
C PHE A 325 12.46 -13.92 13.55
N VAL A 326 11.96 -15.11 13.21
CA VAL A 326 12.73 -16.24 12.68
C VAL A 326 12.02 -16.86 11.47
N TYR A 327 12.80 -17.38 10.53
CA TYR A 327 12.25 -17.91 9.29
C TYR A 327 13.15 -18.93 8.60
N ARG A 328 12.53 -19.71 7.72
CA ARG A 328 13.18 -20.45 6.64
C ARG A 328 12.54 -20.04 5.33
N TYR A 329 13.21 -20.26 4.21
CA TYR A 329 12.71 -19.79 2.91
C TYR A 329 13.10 -20.68 1.73
N GLN A 330 12.33 -20.54 0.66
CA GLN A 330 12.62 -21.06 -0.67
C GLN A 330 12.72 -19.91 -1.68
N GLN A 331 13.48 -20.10 -2.74
CA GLN A 331 13.61 -19.13 -3.84
C GLN A 331 12.62 -19.44 -4.95
N HIS A 332 11.71 -18.50 -5.22
CA HIS A 332 10.68 -18.57 -6.25
C HIS A 332 10.67 -17.28 -7.09
N PRO A 333 11.67 -17.05 -7.97
CA PRO A 333 11.80 -15.81 -8.74
C PRO A 333 10.67 -15.56 -9.76
N HIS A 334 9.96 -16.62 -10.13
CA HIS A 334 8.88 -16.58 -11.12
C HIS A 334 7.54 -17.02 -10.54
N ILE A 335 7.36 -16.93 -9.21
CA ILE A 335 6.07 -17.24 -8.61
C ILE A 335 4.97 -16.39 -9.23
N THR A 336 3.95 -17.05 -9.75
CA THR A 336 2.77 -16.38 -10.29
C THR A 336 1.79 -16.03 -9.17
N VAL A 337 0.86 -15.13 -9.45
CA VAL A 337 -0.22 -14.78 -8.51
C VAL A 337 -1.04 -16.01 -8.15
N GLY A 338 -1.38 -16.87 -9.12
CA GLY A 338 -2.14 -18.09 -8.89
C GLY A 338 -1.39 -19.09 -8.01
N GLN A 339 -0.08 -19.26 -8.26
CA GLN A 339 0.77 -20.10 -7.41
C GLN A 339 0.88 -19.54 -5.99
N LEU A 340 1.01 -18.22 -5.83
CA LEU A 340 1.05 -17.59 -4.52
C LEU A 340 -0.27 -17.74 -3.76
N LYS A 341 -1.42 -17.55 -4.43
CA LYS A 341 -2.75 -17.79 -3.86
C LYS A 341 -2.88 -19.23 -3.37
N ALA A 342 -2.55 -20.20 -4.23
CA ALA A 342 -2.59 -21.61 -3.89
C ALA A 342 -1.67 -21.95 -2.70
N ALA A 343 -0.45 -21.40 -2.69
CA ALA A 343 0.49 -21.58 -1.58
C ALA A 343 -0.03 -20.96 -0.28
N ALA A 344 -0.62 -19.76 -0.34
CA ALA A 344 -1.22 -19.10 0.81
C ALA A 344 -2.35 -19.95 1.42
N VAL A 345 -3.25 -20.48 0.59
CA VAL A 345 -4.33 -21.39 1.03
C VAL A 345 -3.78 -22.69 1.61
N ALA A 346 -2.81 -23.31 0.93
CA ALA A 346 -2.21 -24.56 1.39
C ALA A 346 -1.50 -24.39 2.74
N VAL A 347 -0.82 -23.26 2.96
CA VAL A 347 -0.20 -22.93 4.24
C VAL A 347 -1.26 -22.65 5.31
N THR A 348 -2.32 -21.89 5.00
CA THR A 348 -3.45 -21.67 5.94
C THR A 348 -3.99 -23.00 6.43
N ASN A 349 -4.39 -23.88 5.52
CA ASN A 349 -4.99 -25.17 5.86
C ASN A 349 -4.02 -26.05 6.67
N HIS A 350 -2.74 -26.05 6.31
CA HIS A 350 -1.73 -26.80 7.06
C HIS A 350 -1.59 -26.29 8.49
N LEU A 351 -1.52 -24.96 8.66
CA LEU A 351 -1.35 -24.34 9.97
C LEU A 351 -2.58 -24.48 10.87
N GLU A 352 -3.79 -24.36 10.32
CA GLU A 352 -5.04 -24.61 11.07
C GLU A 352 -5.16 -26.05 11.56
N ASN A 353 -4.60 -27.03 10.83
CA ASN A 353 -4.55 -28.42 11.27
C ASN A 353 -3.52 -28.70 12.38
N LEU A 354 -2.61 -27.75 12.66
CA LEU A 354 -1.62 -27.85 13.73
C LEU A 354 -2.09 -27.18 15.03
N ALA A 355 -3.05 -26.27 14.95
CA ALA A 355 -3.70 -25.60 16.08
C ALA A 355 -4.76 -26.50 16.72
#